data_AF-X0XHU9-F1
#
_entry.id   AF-X0XHU9-F1
#
_cell.length_a   1.000
_cell.length_b   1.000
_cell.length_c   1.000
_cell.angle_alpha   90.00
_cell.angle_beta   90.00
_cell.angle_gamma   90.00
#
_symmetry.space_group_name_H-M   'P 1'
#
loop_
_entity.id
_entity.type
_entity.pdbx_description
1 polymer ?
#
loop_
_entity_poly.entity_id
_entity_poly.type
_entity_poly.pdbx_seq_one_letter_code
_entity_poly.pdbx_strand_id
1 'polypeptide(L)'
;MSNAPTIERPKTQDERDLVLYESRLQRPVRMKTPEFERNGRIRHVIFSGQFTVPFLEELAGIADMIRILSKSRAGQDFLINLLPHRRAMLYFTQPSTRTLRANSGL
;
A
#
# COMPACT_ATOMS: atom_id res chain seq x y z
N MET A 1 34.28 -40.53 -21.39
CA MET A 1 33.23 -40.24 -20.38
C MET A 1 32.18 -39.40 -21.08
N SER A 2 30.97 -39.93 -21.24
CA SER A 2 29.86 -39.35 -22.00
C SER A 2 29.22 -38.19 -21.26
N ASN A 3 29.19 -37.00 -21.87
CA ASN A 3 28.39 -35.88 -21.36
C ASN A 3 26.92 -36.17 -21.62
N ALA A 4 26.16 -36.47 -20.57
CA ALA A 4 24.71 -36.55 -20.66
C ALA A 4 24.14 -35.14 -20.93
N PRO A 5 23.22 -34.96 -21.90
CA PRO A 5 22.55 -33.70 -22.07
C PRO A 5 21.62 -33.47 -20.86
N THR A 6 21.86 -32.39 -20.13
CA THR A 6 20.95 -31.91 -19.08
C THR A 6 19.61 -31.57 -19.74
N ILE A 7 18.65 -32.49 -19.67
CA ILE A 7 17.27 -32.23 -20.10
C ILE A 7 16.67 -31.27 -19.06
N GLU A 8 16.66 -29.98 -19.37
CA GLU A 8 15.98 -28.98 -18.55
C GLU A 8 14.48 -29.33 -18.49
N ARG A 9 13.97 -29.54 -17.28
CA ARG A 9 12.56 -29.81 -17.06
C ARG A 9 11.74 -28.60 -17.55
N PRO A 10 10.61 -28.82 -18.23
CA PRO A 10 9.77 -27.71 -18.66
C PRO A 10 9.29 -26.93 -17.42
N LYS A 11 9.59 -25.63 -17.37
CA LYS A 11 9.24 -24.77 -16.24
C LYS A 11 7.74 -24.84 -15.95
N THR A 12 7.37 -25.03 -14.69
CA THR A 12 5.98 -25.03 -14.20
C THR A 12 5.36 -23.64 -14.39
N GLN A 13 4.03 -23.52 -14.47
CA GLN A 13 3.37 -22.22 -14.62
C GLN A 13 3.77 -21.24 -13.51
N ASP A 14 3.85 -21.71 -12.26
CA ASP A 14 4.29 -20.90 -11.12
C ASP A 14 5.72 -20.39 -11.29
N GLU A 15 6.64 -21.19 -11.85
CA GLU A 15 8.02 -20.77 -12.11
C GLU A 15 8.09 -19.72 -13.23
N ARG A 16 7.20 -19.82 -14.22
CA ARG A 16 7.08 -18.82 -15.29
C ARG A 16 6.54 -17.50 -14.74
N ASP A 17 5.55 -17.57 -13.86
CA ASP A 17 4.97 -16.40 -13.22
C ASP A 17 5.99 -15.74 -12.27
N LEU A 18 6.74 -16.52 -11.48
CA LEU A 18 7.82 -16.01 -10.63
C LEU A 18 8.91 -15.29 -11.45
N VAL A 19 9.35 -15.87 -12.57
CA VAL A 19 10.32 -15.24 -13.48
C VAL A 19 9.75 -13.94 -14.08
N LEU A 20 8.46 -13.93 -14.42
CA LEU A 20 7.79 -12.71 -14.88
C LEU A 20 7.74 -11.63 -13.79
N TYR A 21 7.45 -12.03 -12.54
CA TYR A 21 7.40 -11.12 -11.39
C TYR A 21 8.78 -10.59 -10.98
N GLU A 22 9.84 -11.40 -11.05
CA GLU A 22 11.21 -10.98 -10.77
C GLU A 22 11.62 -9.78 -11.63
N SER A 23 11.31 -9.82 -12.94
CA SER A 23 11.59 -8.72 -13.86
C SER A 23 10.87 -7.42 -13.48
N ARG A 24 9.68 -7.52 -12.87
CA ARG A 24 8.93 -6.36 -12.35
C ARG A 24 9.50 -5.89 -11.03
N LEU A 25 9.91 -6.79 -10.14
CA LEU A 25 10.50 -6.45 -8.84
C LEU A 25 11.79 -5.63 -9.00
N GLN A 26 12.65 -5.98 -9.96
CA GLN A 26 13.91 -5.29 -10.20
C GLN A 26 13.77 -3.85 -10.76
N ARG A 27 12.59 -3.44 -11.24
CA ARG A 27 12.40 -2.06 -11.73
C ARG A 27 12.51 -1.05 -10.59
N PRO A 28 13.16 0.11 -10.81
CA PRO A 28 13.18 1.19 -9.82
C PRO A 28 11.77 1.62 -9.42
N VAL A 29 11.56 1.89 -8.13
CA VAL A 29 10.25 2.27 -7.55
C VAL A 29 9.58 3.41 -8.33
N ARG A 30 10.36 4.40 -8.79
CA ARG A 30 9.88 5.55 -9.58
C ARG A 30 9.21 5.18 -10.91
N MET A 31 9.60 4.05 -11.52
CA MET A 31 8.97 3.58 -12.76
C MET A 31 7.66 2.83 -12.54
N LYS A 32 7.38 2.41 -11.29
CA LYS A 32 6.14 1.74 -10.90
C LYS A 32 5.10 2.71 -10.35
N THR A 33 5.48 3.93 -9.99
CA THR A 33 4.59 4.98 -9.49
C THR A 33 3.29 5.14 -10.30
N PRO A 34 3.29 5.19 -11.65
CA PRO A 34 2.05 5.31 -12.42
C PRO A 34 1.13 4.08 -12.31
N GLU A 35 1.64 2.90 -11.94
CA GLU A 35 0.82 1.70 -11.70
C GLU A 35 0.06 1.77 -10.36
N PHE A 36 0.50 2.63 -9.43
CA PHE A 36 -0.12 2.83 -8.12
C PHE A 36 -1.12 4.00 -8.09
N GLU A 37 -1.23 4.73 -9.20
CA GLU A 37 -2.16 5.82 -9.40
C GLU A 37 -3.30 5.39 -10.33
N ARG A 38 -4.51 5.89 -10.07
CA ARG A 38 -5.65 5.73 -10.97
C ARG A 38 -6.28 7.09 -11.20
N ASN A 39 -6.25 7.56 -12.44
CA ASN A 39 -6.78 8.87 -12.84
C ASN A 39 -6.18 10.04 -12.02
N GLY A 40 -4.87 10.01 -11.77
CA GLY A 40 -4.17 11.03 -10.97
C GLY A 40 -4.49 11.00 -9.47
N ARG A 41 -5.17 9.95 -8.99
CA ARG A 41 -5.41 9.72 -7.56
C ARG A 41 -4.62 8.51 -7.08
N ILE A 42 -3.98 8.66 -5.93
CA ILE A 42 -3.25 7.57 -5.29
C ILE A 42 -4.24 6.47 -4.92
N ARG A 43 -4.04 5.28 -5.48
CA ARG A 43 -4.89 4.11 -5.25
C ARG A 43 -4.20 3.13 -4.29
N HIS A 44 -2.90 2.97 -4.43
CA HIS A 44 -2.11 2.05 -3.62
C HIS A 44 -0.95 2.81 -2.98
N VAL A 45 -0.84 2.68 -1.65
CA VAL A 45 0.26 3.24 -0.87
C VAL A 45 1.16 2.08 -0.47
N ILE A 46 2.25 1.87 -1.23
CA ILE A 46 3.17 0.73 -1.00
C ILE A 46 4.58 1.20 -0.70
N PHE A 47 5.05 2.30 -1.31
CA PHE A 47 6.42 2.77 -1.15
C PHE A 47 6.47 4.24 -0.71
N SER A 48 7.36 4.57 0.23
CA SER A 48 7.56 5.97 0.66
C SER A 48 8.01 6.89 -0.49
N GLY A 49 8.82 6.37 -1.42
CA GLY A 49 9.30 7.10 -2.60
C GLY A 49 8.25 7.42 -3.66
N GLN A 50 7.00 7.01 -3.48
CA GLN A 50 5.88 7.39 -4.36
C GLN A 50 5.37 8.81 -4.06
N PHE A 51 5.67 9.35 -2.88
CA PHE A 51 5.20 10.66 -2.46
C PHE A 51 6.24 11.74 -2.73
N THR A 52 5.76 12.94 -3.06
CA THR A 52 6.58 14.15 -3.12
C THR A 52 6.56 14.84 -1.76
N VAL A 53 7.64 15.58 -1.42
CA VAL A 53 7.74 16.31 -0.15
C VAL A 53 6.56 17.29 0.05
N PRO A 54 6.15 18.10 -0.94
CA PRO A 54 5.01 19.01 -0.76
C PRO A 54 3.69 18.28 -0.46
N PHE A 55 3.49 17.10 -1.05
CA PHE A 55 2.30 16.31 -0.82
C PHE A 55 2.26 15.71 0.60
N LEU A 56 3.41 15.32 1.15
CA LEU A 56 3.50 14.86 2.54
C LEU A 56 3.19 15.98 3.54
N GLU A 57 3.65 17.20 3.28
CA GLU A 57 3.34 18.37 4.10
C GLU A 57 1.83 18.67 4.09
N GLU A 58 1.19 18.60 2.92
CA GLU A 58 -0.27 18.77 2.80
C GLU A 58 -1.02 17.70 3.61
N LEU A 59 -0.63 16.43 3.48
CA LEU A 59 -1.22 15.33 4.25
C LEU A 59 -1.02 15.51 5.76
N ALA A 60 0.15 15.96 6.19
CA ALA A 60 0.43 16.23 7.60
C ALA A 60 -0.47 17.37 8.13
N GLY A 61 -0.64 18.45 7.36
CA GLY A 61 -1.55 19.54 7.71
C GLY A 61 -3.00 19.09 7.83
N ILE A 62 -3.48 18.24 6.90
CA ILE A 62 -4.82 17.65 6.98
C ILE A 62 -4.98 16.77 8.22
N ALA A 63 -3.98 15.93 8.51
CA ALA A 63 -3.99 15.07 9.69
C ALA A 63 -4.05 15.89 10.99
N ASP A 64 -3.32 17.02 11.05
CA ASP A 64 -3.39 17.93 12.19
C ASP A 64 -4.75 18.59 12.36
N MET A 65 -5.39 18.99 11.26
CA MET A 65 -6.76 19.50 11.31
C MET A 65 -7.75 18.45 11.83
N ILE A 66 -7.66 17.22 11.35
CA ILE A 66 -8.48 16.09 11.84
C ILE A 66 -8.26 15.90 13.35
N ARG A 67 -7.00 15.91 13.80
CA ARG A 67 -6.63 15.78 15.22
C ARG A 67 -7.19 16.91 16.08
N ILE A 68 -7.28 18.13 15.55
CA ILE A 68 -7.88 19.27 16.26
C ILE A 68 -9.41 19.07 16.35
N LEU A 69 -10.06 18.71 15.24
CA LEU A 69 -11.50 18.48 15.19
C LEU A 69 -11.95 17.35 16.12
N SER A 70 -11.16 16.27 16.19
CA SER A 70 -11.46 15.11 17.03
C SER A 70 -11.41 15.38 18.53
N LYS A 71 -10.94 16.55 18.98
CA LYS A 71 -10.96 16.95 20.40
C LYS A 71 -12.34 17.40 20.88
N SER A 72 -13.24 17.73 19.95
CA SER A 72 -14.60 18.16 20.28
C SER A 72 -15.61 17.08 19.89
N ARG A 73 -16.68 16.94 20.67
CA ARG A 73 -17.74 15.96 20.37
C ARG A 73 -18.39 16.23 19.01
N ALA A 74 -18.71 17.49 18.72
CA ALA A 74 -19.26 17.90 17.42
C ALA A 74 -18.31 17.60 16.26
N GLY A 75 -16.99 17.76 16.46
CA GLY A 75 -15.99 17.43 15.44
C GLY A 75 -15.83 15.92 15.24
N GLN A 76 -15.94 15.11 16.30
CA GLN A 76 -15.99 13.65 16.17
C GLN A 76 -17.21 13.20 15.37
N ASP A 77 -18.40 13.72 15.71
CA ASP A 77 -19.64 13.42 14.98
C ASP A 77 -19.52 13.82 13.50
N PHE A 78 -18.90 14.96 13.20
CA PHE A 78 -18.63 15.39 11.83
C PHE A 78 -17.70 14.42 11.09
N LEU A 79 -16.60 13.99 11.72
CA LEU A 79 -15.63 13.07 11.10
C LEU A 79 -16.23 11.69 10.83
N ILE A 80 -17.02 11.14 11.76
CA ILE A 80 -17.71 9.85 11.60
C ILE A 80 -18.69 9.89 10.41
N ASN A 81 -19.39 11.01 10.24
CA ASN A 81 -20.37 11.19 9.18
C ASN A 81 -19.77 11.53 7.81
N LEU A 82 -18.45 11.70 7.69
CA LEU A 82 -17.81 12.05 6.42
C LEU A 82 -17.78 10.90 5.42
N LEU A 83 -17.56 9.66 5.88
CA LEU A 83 -17.44 8.46 5.04
C LEU A 83 -18.19 7.24 5.61
N PRO A 84 -19.46 7.36 6.03
CA PRO A 84 -20.18 6.29 6.74
C PRO A 84 -20.43 5.05 5.87
N HIS A 85 -20.40 5.22 4.54
CA HIS A 85 -20.62 4.16 3.56
C HIS A 85 -19.33 3.48 3.09
N ARG A 86 -18.15 3.92 3.57
CA ARG A 86 -16.86 3.31 3.23
C ARG A 86 -16.41 2.40 4.36
N ARG A 87 -16.15 1.14 4.04
CA ARG A 87 -15.60 0.16 4.99
C ARG A 87 -14.14 -0.09 4.63
N ALA A 88 -13.25 0.11 5.60
CA ALA A 88 -11.84 -0.24 5.48
C ALA A 88 -11.62 -1.66 6.03
N MET A 89 -10.87 -2.49 5.30
CA MET A 89 -10.52 -3.84 5.73
C MET A 89 -9.04 -3.90 6.02
N LEU A 90 -8.68 -4.32 7.23
CA LEU A 90 -7.30 -4.34 7.71
C LEU A 90 -6.83 -5.79 7.77
N TYR A 91 -6.02 -6.19 6.80
CA TYR A 91 -5.44 -7.52 6.75
C TYR A 91 -4.06 -7.51 7.39
N PHE A 92 -3.89 -8.28 8.47
CA PHE A 92 -2.60 -8.49 9.13
C PHE A 92 -2.21 -9.96 8.97
N THR A 93 -1.11 -10.23 8.26
CA THR A 93 -0.58 -11.60 8.08
C THR A 93 0.38 -12.03 9.19
N GLN A 94 0.88 -11.07 9.98
CA GLN A 94 1.72 -11.31 11.16
C GLN A 94 1.18 -10.48 12.34
N PRO A 95 1.06 -11.05 13.55
CA PRO A 95 0.50 -10.35 14.70
C PRO A 95 1.40 -9.18 15.10
N SER A 96 0.98 -7.98 14.75
CA SER A 96 1.60 -6.72 15.15
C SER A 96 0.61 -5.96 16.02
N THR A 97 0.74 -6.13 17.33
CA THR A 97 -0.18 -5.58 18.34
C THR A 97 -0.18 -4.04 18.40
N ARG A 98 0.86 -3.38 17.88
CA ARG A 98 0.97 -1.91 17.82
C ARG A 98 0.28 -1.27 16.61
N THR A 99 0.16 -1.96 15.49
CA THR A 99 -0.51 -1.45 14.27
C THR A 99 -2.01 -1.65 14.30
N LEU A 100 -2.49 -2.75 14.92
CA LEU A 100 -3.92 -2.99 15.14
C LEU A 100 -4.56 -1.85 15.95
N ARG A 101 -3.92 -1.43 17.05
CA ARG A 101 -4.46 -0.42 17.98
C ARG A 101 -4.58 0.99 17.38
N ALA A 102 -3.73 1.35 16.40
CA ALA A 102 -3.79 2.67 15.77
C ALA A 102 -5.05 2.84 14.91
N ASN A 103 -5.60 1.75 14.36
CA ASN A 103 -6.76 1.79 13.46
C ASN A 103 -8.08 1.37 14.13
N SER A 104 -8.07 0.90 15.38
CA SER A 104 -9.26 0.45 16.11
C SER A 104 -9.86 1.52 17.04
N GLY A 105 -9.40 2.77 16.92
CA GLY A 105 -9.82 3.90 17.75
C GLY A 105 -10.77 4.87 17.03
N LEU A 106 -11.71 4.33 16.26
CA LEU A 106 -12.90 5.05 15.77
C LEU A 106 -14.13 4.56 16.53
#